data_AF-A0A1K1P2J8-F1
#
_entry.id   AF-A0A1K1P2J8-F1
#
_cell.length_a   1.000
_cell.length_b   1.000
_cell.length_c   1.000
_cell.angle_alpha   90.00
_cell.angle_beta   90.00
_cell.angle_gamma   90.00
#
_symmetry.space_group_name_H-M   'P 1'
#
loop_
_entity.id
_entity.type
_entity.pdbx_description
1 polymer ?
#
loop_
_entity_poly.entity_id
_entity_poly.type
_entity_poly.pdbx_seq_one_letter_code
_entity_poly.pdbx_strand_id
1 'polypeptide(L)' 'MKDLNCYDVRELDSFELHETNGGLALGDTLTLLGGVLNIVLGYMNAAVQAVSMYVGNFLQGVNS' A
#
# COMPACT_ATOMS: atom_id res chain seq x y z
N MET A 1 -1.18 36.17 23.06
CA MET A 1 -0.30 35.34 22.21
C MET A 1 1.13 35.84 22.39
N LYS A 2 2.12 34.95 22.50
CA LYS A 2 3.52 35.36 22.60
C LYS A 2 4.00 35.86 21.23
N ASP A 3 4.83 36.90 21.21
CA ASP A 3 5.43 37.40 19.97
C ASP A 3 6.38 36.34 19.39
N LEU A 4 6.10 35.92 18.16
CA LEU A 4 6.83 34.87 17.45
C LEU A 4 8.06 35.41 16.70
N ASN A 5 8.22 36.74 16.60
CA ASN A 5 9.37 37.38 15.95
C ASN A 5 10.70 37.04 16.64
N CYS A 6 10.66 36.70 17.93
CA CYS A 6 11.85 36.28 18.69
C CYS A 6 12.28 34.84 18.42
N TYR A 7 11.49 34.07 17.65
CA TYR A 7 11.69 32.65 17.41
C TYR A 7 12.00 32.33 15.94
N ASP A 8 12.32 33.34 15.13
CA ASP A 8 12.66 33.21 13.69
C ASP A 8 11.58 32.43 12.89
N VAL A 9 10.32 32.58 13.31
CA VAL A 9 9.18 31.90 12.71
C VAL A 9 8.85 32.60 11.40
N ARG A 10 8.97 31.87 10.28
CA ARG A 10 8.53 32.31 8.96
C ARG A 10 7.38 31.47 8.46
N GLU A 11 6.61 32.03 7.52
CA GLU A 11 5.67 31.22 6.75
C GLU A 11 6.45 30.19 5.91
N LEU A 12 5.96 28.96 5.94
CA LEU A 12 6.48 27.87 5.13
C LEU A 12 6.10 28.13 3.67
N ASP A 13 7.02 27.83 2.76
CA ASP A 13 6.68 27.84 1.35
C ASP A 13 5.76 26.64 1.00
N SER A 14 5.17 26.66 -0.20
CA SER A 14 4.22 25.62 -0.62
C SER A 14 4.84 24.23 -0.71
N PHE A 15 6.15 24.11 -0.92
CA PHE A 15 6.88 22.85 -0.96
C PHE A 15 7.12 22.31 0.46
N GLU A 16 7.54 23.17 1.38
CA GLU A 16 7.76 22.82 2.79
C GLU A 16 6.45 22.46 3.50
N LEU A 17 5.35 23.15 3.14
CA LEU A 17 4.00 22.77 3.55
C LEU A 17 3.59 21.40 3.01
N HIS A 18 3.98 21.06 1.78
CA HIS A 18 3.69 19.78 1.17
C HIS A 18 4.46 18.65 1.87
N GLU A 19 5.76 18.81 2.12
CA GLU A 19 6.56 17.83 2.86
C GLU A 19 6.09 17.67 4.31
N THR A 20 5.85 18.78 5.02
CA THR A 20 5.45 18.74 6.44
C THR A 20 4.08 18.07 6.62
N ASN A 21 3.18 18.20 5.64
CA ASN A 21 1.87 17.54 5.65
C ASN A 21 1.89 16.09 5.13
N GLY A 22 3.08 15.50 4.92
CA GLY A 22 3.23 14.12 4.47
C GLY A 22 2.88 13.91 3.00
N GLY A 23 3.13 14.93 2.16
CA GLY A 23 2.90 14.90 0.73
C GLY A 23 3.69 13.78 0.06
N LEU A 24 3.06 12.61 -0.09
CA LEU A 24 3.57 11.56 -0.95
C LEU A 24 3.56 12.09 -2.37
N ALA A 25 4.73 12.15 -3.00
CA ALA A 25 4.82 12.42 -4.42
C ALA A 25 3.92 11.40 -5.16
N LEU A 26 3.26 11.83 -6.23
CA LEU A 26 2.34 10.98 -6.99
C LEU A 26 2.99 9.65 -7.41
N GLY A 27 4.30 9.67 -7.73
CA GLY A 27 5.08 8.47 -8.05
C GLY A 27 5.21 7.47 -6.88
N ASP A 28 5.36 7.96 -5.66
CA ASP A 28 5.46 7.11 -4.46
C ASP A 28 4.10 6.50 -4.10
N THR A 29 3.02 7.26 -4.31
CA THR A 29 1.65 6.78 -4.13
C THR A 29 1.31 5.67 -5.13
N LEU A 30 1.72 5.82 -6.40
CA LEU A 30 1.55 4.78 -7.42
C LEU A 30 2.37 3.54 -7.12
N THR A 31 3.60 3.71 -6.60
CA THR A 31 4.44 2.60 -6.14
C THR A 31 3.79 1.83 -5.00
N LEU A 32 3.25 2.54 -4.00
CA LEU A 32 2.54 1.94 -2.87
C LEU A 32 1.29 1.18 -3.34
N LEU A 33 0.49 1.79 -4.23
CA LEU A 33 -0.68 1.15 -4.82
C LEU A 33 -0.31 -0.12 -5.60
N GLY A 34 0.76 -0.08 -6.39
CA GLY A 34 1.29 -1.26 -7.09
C GLY A 34 1.74 -2.36 -6.13
N GLY A 35 2.40 -2.00 -5.03
CA GLY A 35 2.80 -2.93 -3.98
C GLY A 35 1.60 -3.62 -3.33
N VAL A 36 0.57 -2.86 -2.94
CA VAL A 36 -0.68 -3.40 -2.38
C VAL A 36 -1.36 -4.35 -3.37
N LEU A 37 -1.48 -3.95 -4.64
CA LEU A 37 -2.10 -4.76 -5.68
C LEU A 37 -1.36 -6.10 -5.86
N ASN A 38 -0.03 -6.08 -5.90
CA ASN A 38 0.78 -7.28 -6.03
C ASN A 38 0.59 -8.24 -4.84
N ILE A 39 0.49 -7.73 -3.62
CA ILE A 39 0.20 -8.54 -2.44
C ILE A 39 -1.16 -9.23 -2.56
N VAL A 40 -2.20 -8.47 -2.91
CA VAL A 40 -3.56 -9.01 -3.08
C VAL A 40 -3.59 -10.09 -4.17
N LEU A 41 -2.99 -9.83 -5.33
CA LEU A 41 -2.90 -10.80 -6.43
C LEU A 41 -2.13 -12.07 -6.02
N GLY A 42 -1.07 -11.94 -5.22
CA GLY A 42 -0.32 -13.07 -4.68
C GLY A 42 -1.20 -13.97 -3.82
N TYR A 43 -1.95 -13.40 -2.87
CA TYR A 43 -2.86 -14.16 -2.02
C TYR A 43 -4.03 -14.79 -2.80
N MET A 44 -4.58 -14.08 -3.79
CA MET A 44 -5.64 -14.64 -4.64
C MET A 44 -5.16 -15.86 -5.42
N ASN A 45 -3.97 -15.79 -6.03
CA ASN A 45 -3.40 -16.93 -6.75
C ASN A 45 -3.14 -18.13 -5.83
N ALA A 46 -2.62 -17.88 -4.63
CA ALA A 46 -2.41 -18.94 -3.64
C ALA A 46 -3.73 -19.62 -3.22
N ALA A 47 -4.79 -18.83 -3.01
CA ALA A 47 -6.12 -19.36 -2.68
C ALA A 47 -6.70 -20.22 -3.83
N VAL A 48 -6.59 -19.75 -5.08
CA VAL A 48 -7.04 -20.50 -6.26
C VAL A 48 -6.27 -21.82 -6.40
N GLN A 49 -4.96 -21.82 -6.20
CA GLN A 49 -4.15 -23.05 -6.24
C GLN A 49 -4.56 -24.03 -5.13
N ALA A 50 -4.80 -23.55 -3.91
CA ALA A 50 -5.22 -24.39 -2.80
C ALA A 50 -6.58 -25.06 -3.08
N VAL A 51 -7.55 -24.31 -3.63
CA VAL A 51 -8.85 -24.85 -4.03
C VAL A 51 -8.69 -25.87 -5.16
N SER A 52 -7.87 -25.56 -6.18
CA SER A 52 -7.61 -26.46 -7.29
C SER A 52 -6.99 -27.78 -6.82
N MET A 53 -6.01 -27.73 -5.91
CA MET A 53 -5.43 -28.91 -5.27
C MET A 53 -6.46 -29.72 -4.49
N TYR A 54 -7.28 -29.06 -3.68
CA TYR A 54 -8.33 -29.73 -2.91
C TYR A 54 -9.31 -30.48 -3.81
N VAL A 55 -9.81 -29.81 -4.87
CA VAL A 55 -10.70 -30.42 -5.85
C VAL A 55 -10.02 -31.57 -6.58
N GLY A 56 -8.76 -31.42 -6.98
CA GLY A 56 -7.98 -32.48 -7.62
C GLY A 56 -7.84 -33.72 -6.74
N ASN A 57 -7.48 -33.53 -5.47
CA ASN A 57 -7.35 -34.61 -4.49
C ASN A 57 -8.69 -35.29 -4.22
N PHE A 58 -9.78 -34.51 -4.11
CA PHE A 58 -11.12 -35.04 -3.93
C PHE A 58 -11.54 -35.92 -5.12
N LEU A 59 -11.35 -35.43 -6.35
CA LEU A 59 -11.67 -36.19 -7.57
C LEU A 59 -10.81 -37.44 -7.74
N GLN A 60 -9.54 -37.41 -7.32
CA GLN A 60 -8.70 -38.60 -7.29
C GLN A 60 -9.26 -39.64 -6.31
N GLY A 61 -9.62 -39.23 -5.10
CA GLY A 61 -10.18 -40.14 -4.09
C GLY A 61 -11.55 -40.74 -4.46
N VAL A 62 -12.31 -40.08 -5.35
CA VAL A 62 -13.59 -40.63 -5.86
C VAL A 62 -13.37 -41.62 -7.02
N ASN A 63 -12.28 -41.50 -7.78
CA ASN A 63 -11.98 -42.38 -8.93
C ASN A 63 -11.14 -43.61 -8.56
N SER A 64 -10.75 -43.76 -7.29
CA SER A 64 -10.05 -44.90 -6.69
C SER A 64 -10.99 -45.80 -5.92
#